data_AF-A0A965TZZ8-F1
#
_entry.id   AF-A0A965TZZ8-F1
#
_cell.length_a   1.000
_cell.length_b   1.000
_cell.length_c   1.000
_cell.angle_alpha   90.00
_cell.angle_beta   90.00
_cell.angle_gamma   90.00
#
_symmetry.space_group_name_H-M   'P 1'
#
loop_
_entity.id
_entity.type
_entity.pdbx_description
1 polymer ?
#
loop_
_entity_poly.entity_id
_entity_poly.type
_entity_poly.pdbx_seq_one_letter_code
_entity_poly.pdbx_strand_id
1 'polypeptide(L)'
;MPELQSTLYSPKAALVSLLERFIEDLLDVRAHWREKLENVDAEAEKALYIRTMAAYGLFASKEEAMIRGFACEEKQVSTADLCQNPLIRELLPQGVAIPAVIADMTQTTYYFETVPFARRSATYLLEPSNYPGESETLALLGKEIALLDEHSEAWNRHMGERLASLAAELSCQVGAGRRVIDLLMRWSSDHLRYQPSLEHELVVEDRERQPQTLSLLLNDLLGMQTRSAPLAFSDRLLLLENCAQPPFAEEAFNKRCALQGRYAVPPLHPWISSFLMRQETEDELSAARLAPESLSFETRADGGVRVSFELRRRKQHQAATQVGAARFSRVYSAEECVTLHGEELPYIVLWPCVRMAKGLWKNYYVYAHRPEQLDVWVLQDNAWVQGVERYALAPDGGVRTWQTAVTSEYPSFLLLKRGALSLGALPAVVHRTQLKHESPAVIGMDFGSIATTTMMRQGERVLPAIYPQRLHRALLNPRAGDEKYLCDELLP
;
A
#
# COMPACT_ATOMS: atom_id res chain seq x y z
N MET A 1 27.06 -70.13 -44.53
CA MET A 1 26.10 -69.73 -43.48
C MET A 1 25.94 -68.22 -43.59
N PRO A 2 24.80 -67.71 -44.09
CA PRO A 2 24.52 -66.28 -44.05
C PRO A 2 24.01 -65.94 -42.65
N GLU A 3 24.67 -65.00 -41.98
CA GLU A 3 24.18 -64.45 -40.71
C GLU A 3 22.86 -63.71 -40.95
N LEU A 4 21.80 -64.18 -40.29
CA LEU A 4 20.53 -63.48 -40.16
C LEU A 4 20.75 -62.24 -39.28
N GLN A 5 21.16 -61.12 -39.87
CA GLN A 5 21.08 -59.81 -39.23
C GLN A 5 19.63 -59.34 -39.24
N SER A 6 18.84 -59.84 -38.28
CA SER A 6 17.52 -59.32 -37.99
C SER A 6 17.63 -57.87 -37.50
N THR A 7 16.89 -56.96 -38.13
CA THR A 7 16.79 -55.53 -37.77
C THR A 7 16.30 -55.31 -36.33
N LEU A 8 15.72 -56.33 -35.69
CA LEU A 8 15.26 -56.32 -34.30
C LEU A 8 16.39 -56.40 -33.25
N TYR A 9 17.62 -56.77 -33.65
CA TYR A 9 18.77 -56.92 -32.74
C TYR A 9 19.92 -55.95 -33.05
N SER A 10 19.64 -54.84 -33.74
CA SER A 10 20.63 -53.79 -33.92
C SER A 10 20.80 -53.00 -32.61
N PRO A 11 22.01 -52.81 -32.07
CA PRO A 11 22.24 -51.91 -30.93
C PRO A 11 21.79 -50.47 -31.21
N LYS A 12 21.61 -50.09 -32.49
CA LYS A 12 21.00 -48.82 -32.88
C LYS A 12 19.49 -48.77 -32.62
N ALA A 13 18.77 -49.89 -32.56
CA ALA A 13 17.32 -49.92 -32.30
C ALA A 13 16.97 -49.48 -30.87
N ALA A 14 17.80 -49.83 -29.88
CA ALA A 14 17.64 -49.38 -28.49
C ALA A 14 17.96 -47.89 -28.32
N LEU A 15 18.95 -47.38 -29.05
CA LEU A 15 19.28 -45.94 -29.07
C LEU A 15 18.18 -45.14 -29.77
N VAL A 16 17.67 -45.63 -30.90
CA VAL A 16 16.57 -45.01 -31.64
C VAL A 16 15.31 -44.91 -30.80
N SER A 17 14.93 -45.98 -30.09
CA SER A 17 13.75 -45.94 -29.20
C SER A 17 13.93 -45.01 -27.99
N LEU A 18 15.15 -44.88 -27.44
CA LEU A 18 15.47 -43.87 -26.41
C LEU A 18 15.43 -42.43 -26.96
N LEU A 19 15.93 -42.21 -28.17
CA LEU A 19 15.91 -40.91 -28.84
C LEU A 19 14.48 -40.51 -29.24
N GLU A 20 13.69 -41.46 -29.77
CA GLU A 20 12.27 -41.27 -30.06
C GLU A 20 11.53 -40.88 -28.79
N ARG A 21 11.73 -41.61 -27.69
CA ARG A 21 11.11 -41.27 -26.41
C ARG A 21 11.58 -39.92 -25.85
N PHE A 22 12.84 -39.57 -26.00
CA PHE A 22 13.35 -38.26 -25.58
C PHE A 22 12.79 -37.11 -26.44
N ILE A 23 12.63 -37.32 -27.74
CA ILE A 23 12.02 -36.36 -28.67
C ILE A 23 10.52 -36.23 -28.37
N GLU A 24 9.82 -37.36 -28.16
CA GLU A 24 8.43 -37.40 -27.71
C GLU A 24 8.29 -36.64 -26.39
N ASP A 25 9.10 -36.95 -25.37
CA ASP A 25 9.09 -36.24 -24.09
C ASP A 25 9.31 -34.73 -24.29
N LEU A 26 10.29 -34.31 -25.11
CA LEU A 26 10.57 -32.90 -25.43
C LEU A 26 9.42 -32.18 -26.19
N LEU A 27 8.73 -32.90 -27.06
CA LEU A 27 7.56 -32.39 -27.78
C LEU A 27 6.35 -32.33 -26.85
N ASP A 28 6.17 -33.34 -26.00
CA ASP A 28 5.07 -33.51 -25.05
C ASP A 28 5.08 -32.47 -23.95
N VAL A 29 6.25 -32.03 -23.45
CA VAL A 29 6.32 -31.01 -22.39
C VAL A 29 5.54 -29.73 -22.78
N ARG A 30 5.40 -29.44 -24.08
CA ARG A 30 4.64 -28.30 -24.58
C ARG A 30 3.36 -28.70 -25.31
N ALA A 31 3.32 -29.87 -25.94
CA ALA A 31 2.14 -30.35 -26.65
C ALA A 31 0.93 -30.46 -25.72
N HIS A 32 1.11 -30.91 -24.48
CA HIS A 32 0.02 -31.02 -23.50
C HIS A 32 -0.65 -29.67 -23.20
N TRP A 33 0.13 -28.61 -23.02
CA TRP A 33 -0.43 -27.27 -22.80
C TRP A 33 -1.11 -26.73 -24.06
N ARG A 34 -0.53 -26.96 -25.25
CA ARG A 34 -1.13 -26.56 -26.52
C ARG A 34 -2.47 -27.24 -26.75
N GLU A 35 -2.54 -28.55 -26.54
CA GLU A 35 -3.77 -29.33 -26.66
C GLU A 35 -4.85 -28.82 -25.68
N LYS A 36 -4.49 -28.59 -24.42
CA LYS A 36 -5.39 -27.97 -23.44
C LYS A 36 -5.93 -26.62 -23.91
N LEU A 37 -5.06 -25.76 -24.44
CA LEU A 37 -5.46 -24.43 -24.92
C LEU A 37 -6.42 -24.52 -26.11
N GLU A 38 -6.17 -25.40 -27.08
CA GLU A 38 -7.08 -25.64 -28.21
C GLU A 38 -8.42 -26.23 -27.75
N ASN A 39 -8.41 -27.03 -26.69
CA ASN A 39 -9.60 -27.62 -26.07
C ASN A 39 -10.32 -26.68 -25.07
N VAL A 40 -10.01 -25.38 -25.05
CA VAL A 40 -10.71 -24.37 -24.23
C VAL A 40 -10.56 -24.62 -22.72
N ASP A 41 -9.41 -25.17 -22.31
CA ASP A 41 -9.10 -25.36 -20.90
C ASP A 41 -8.88 -24.01 -20.20
N ALA A 42 -9.63 -23.77 -19.12
CA ALA A 42 -9.62 -22.50 -18.40
C ALA A 42 -8.28 -22.22 -17.71
N GLU A 43 -7.57 -23.25 -17.24
CA GLU A 43 -6.27 -23.07 -16.59
C GLU A 43 -5.20 -22.68 -17.62
N ALA A 44 -5.19 -23.36 -18.78
CA ALA A 44 -4.27 -23.05 -19.88
C ALA A 44 -4.49 -21.61 -20.40
N GLU A 45 -5.75 -21.20 -20.57
CA GLU A 45 -6.10 -19.82 -20.96
C GLU A 45 -5.66 -18.80 -19.90
N LYS A 46 -5.95 -19.05 -18.62
CA LYS A 46 -5.53 -18.17 -17.52
C LYS A 46 -4.02 -18.04 -17.46
N ALA A 47 -3.29 -19.14 -17.65
CA ALA A 47 -1.84 -19.13 -17.66
C ALA A 47 -1.28 -18.38 -18.87
N LEU A 48 -1.91 -18.48 -20.05
CA LEU A 48 -1.55 -17.66 -21.22
C LEU A 48 -1.81 -16.18 -20.98
N TYR A 49 -2.95 -15.85 -20.39
CA TYR A 49 -3.33 -14.49 -20.02
C TYR A 49 -2.27 -13.88 -19.11
N ILE A 50 -1.96 -14.53 -17.98
CA ILE A 50 -0.95 -14.03 -17.03
C ILE A 50 0.40 -13.81 -17.71
N ARG A 51 0.87 -14.76 -18.53
CA ARG A 51 2.13 -14.62 -19.28
C ARG A 51 2.10 -13.40 -20.21
N THR A 52 1.00 -13.22 -20.94
CA THR A 52 0.82 -12.12 -21.91
C THR A 52 0.81 -10.77 -21.20
N MET A 53 0.00 -10.64 -20.14
CA MET A 53 -0.10 -9.41 -19.36
C MET A 53 1.22 -9.07 -18.65
N ALA A 54 1.94 -10.08 -18.14
CA ALA A 54 3.24 -9.87 -17.52
C ALA A 54 4.32 -9.45 -18.53
N ALA A 55 4.46 -10.17 -19.65
CA ALA A 55 5.53 -9.94 -20.62
C ALA A 55 5.33 -8.66 -21.45
N TYR A 56 4.09 -8.28 -21.77
CA TYR A 56 3.80 -7.12 -22.62
C TYR A 56 3.16 -5.94 -21.89
N GLY A 57 2.72 -6.13 -20.65
CA GLY A 57 2.19 -5.07 -19.80
C GLY A 57 3.15 -4.70 -18.68
N LEU A 58 3.38 -5.61 -17.73
CA LEU A 58 4.22 -5.32 -16.55
C LEU A 58 5.69 -5.09 -16.90
N PHE A 59 6.22 -5.81 -17.88
CA PHE A 59 7.59 -5.64 -18.35
C PHE A 59 7.76 -4.49 -19.37
N ALA A 60 6.66 -3.91 -19.91
CA ALA A 60 6.50 -2.84 -20.92
C ALA A 60 7.62 -2.63 -21.99
N SER A 61 8.89 -2.49 -21.61
CA SER A 61 10.07 -2.56 -22.47
C SER A 61 11.35 -2.93 -21.67
N LYS A 62 12.47 -3.22 -22.37
CA LYS A 62 13.77 -3.52 -21.74
C LYS A 62 14.28 -2.42 -20.77
N GLU A 63 13.73 -1.21 -20.82
CA GLU A 63 14.19 -0.05 -20.03
C GLU A 63 13.18 0.40 -18.96
N GLU A 64 11.89 0.04 -19.08
CA GLU A 64 10.84 0.49 -18.16
C GLU A 64 9.90 -0.66 -17.78
N ALA A 65 10.20 -1.36 -16.69
CA ALA A 65 9.26 -2.29 -16.08
C ALA A 65 8.39 -1.55 -15.04
N MET A 66 7.09 -1.81 -15.04
CA MET A 66 6.14 -1.22 -14.08
C MET A 66 6.42 -1.70 -12.65
N ILE A 67 6.93 -2.93 -12.50
CA ILE A 67 7.36 -3.50 -11.23
C ILE A 67 8.77 -4.12 -11.36
N ARG A 68 9.47 -4.27 -10.23
CA ARG A 68 10.83 -4.81 -10.20
C ARG A 68 10.83 -6.33 -10.36
N GLY A 69 11.97 -6.87 -10.80
CA GLY A 69 12.23 -8.32 -10.86
C GLY A 69 12.10 -8.94 -12.24
N PHE A 70 11.68 -8.19 -13.26
CA PHE A 70 11.61 -8.69 -14.63
C PHE A 70 12.96 -8.66 -15.35
N ALA A 71 13.18 -9.66 -16.20
CA ALA A 71 14.25 -9.68 -17.18
C ALA A 71 13.80 -10.38 -18.47
N CYS A 72 14.48 -10.08 -19.56
CA CYS A 72 14.28 -10.73 -20.86
C CYS A 72 15.64 -11.14 -21.42
N GLU A 73 15.76 -12.41 -21.76
CA GLU A 73 16.94 -12.98 -22.42
C GLU A 73 16.59 -13.31 -23.86
N GLU A 74 17.36 -12.74 -24.78
CA GLU A 74 17.33 -13.09 -26.20
C GLU A 74 18.61 -13.85 -26.52
N LYS A 75 18.46 -15.16 -26.78
CA LYS A 75 19.59 -16.02 -27.11
C LYS A 75 19.48 -16.45 -28.56
N GLN A 76 20.44 -16.03 -29.38
CA GLN A 76 20.59 -16.58 -30.72
C GLN A 76 21.01 -18.04 -30.64
N VAL A 77 20.42 -18.86 -31.50
CA VAL A 77 20.77 -20.27 -31.60
C VAL A 77 22.14 -20.38 -32.28
N SER A 78 23.17 -20.69 -31.47
CA SER A 78 24.52 -20.91 -31.98
C SER A 78 24.58 -22.20 -32.79
N THR A 79 24.79 -22.10 -34.10
CA THR A 79 25.02 -23.27 -34.95
C THR A 79 26.32 -23.98 -34.59
N ALA A 80 27.31 -23.26 -34.07
CA ALA A 80 28.54 -23.86 -33.56
C ALA A 80 28.26 -24.74 -32.32
N ASP A 81 27.42 -24.28 -31.40
CA ASP A 81 27.05 -25.02 -30.19
C ASP A 81 26.17 -26.23 -30.55
N LEU A 82 25.22 -26.05 -31.49
CA LEU A 82 24.41 -27.16 -32.01
C LEU A 82 25.28 -28.21 -32.71
N CYS A 83 26.24 -27.80 -33.52
CA CYS A 83 27.20 -28.69 -34.16
C CYS A 83 28.14 -29.37 -33.15
N GLN A 84 28.27 -28.86 -31.92
CA GLN A 84 29.02 -29.50 -30.83
C GLN A 84 28.11 -30.32 -29.90
N ASN A 85 26.79 -30.17 -30.00
CA ASN A 85 25.84 -30.90 -29.19
C ASN A 85 25.86 -32.40 -29.58
N PRO A 86 26.17 -33.31 -28.62
CA PRO A 86 26.29 -34.74 -28.91
C PRO A 86 25.01 -35.37 -29.47
N LEU A 87 23.83 -34.92 -29.01
CA LEU A 87 22.53 -35.43 -29.48
C LEU A 87 22.24 -34.98 -30.91
N ILE A 88 22.51 -33.71 -31.22
CA ILE A 88 22.31 -33.15 -32.57
C ILE A 88 23.24 -33.84 -33.57
N ARG A 89 24.48 -34.15 -33.18
CA ARG A 89 25.44 -34.89 -34.02
C ARG A 89 25.00 -36.31 -34.37
N GLU A 90 24.35 -36.99 -33.45
CA GLU A 90 23.82 -38.35 -33.70
C GLU A 90 22.56 -38.33 -34.58
N LEU A 91 21.77 -37.25 -34.51
CA LEU A 91 20.55 -37.08 -35.30
C LEU A 91 20.78 -36.50 -36.70
N LEU A 92 21.86 -35.75 -36.92
CA LEU A 92 22.23 -35.22 -38.23
C LEU A 92 23.00 -36.27 -39.04
N PRO A 93 22.51 -36.66 -40.24
CA PRO A 93 23.28 -37.52 -41.14
C PRO A 93 24.65 -36.90 -41.46
N GLN A 94 25.69 -37.74 -41.53
CA GLN A 94 27.04 -37.28 -41.87
C GLN A 94 27.03 -36.48 -43.18
N GLY A 95 27.53 -35.24 -43.13
CA GLY A 95 27.63 -34.35 -44.30
C GLY A 95 26.44 -33.42 -44.51
N VAL A 96 25.39 -33.49 -43.68
CA VAL A 96 24.26 -32.54 -43.71
C VAL A 96 24.57 -31.36 -42.80
N ALA A 97 24.64 -30.15 -43.38
CA ALA A 97 24.80 -28.93 -42.61
C ALA A 97 23.47 -28.52 -41.94
N ILE A 98 23.57 -27.92 -40.75
CA ILE A 98 22.41 -27.31 -40.10
C ILE A 98 21.87 -26.20 -41.02
N PRO A 99 20.56 -26.18 -41.34
CA PRO A 99 19.97 -25.16 -42.20
C PRO A 99 20.29 -23.76 -41.69
N ALA A 100 20.72 -22.86 -42.59
CA ALA A 100 21.07 -21.48 -42.25
C ALA A 100 19.92 -20.74 -41.54
N VAL A 101 18.66 -21.09 -41.85
CA VAL A 101 17.46 -20.55 -41.19
C VAL A 101 17.45 -20.76 -39.68
N ILE A 102 18.12 -21.80 -39.16
CA ILE A 102 18.23 -22.09 -37.73
C ILE A 102 19.23 -21.14 -37.06
N ALA A 103 20.26 -20.68 -37.78
CA ALA A 103 21.25 -19.74 -37.28
C ALA A 103 20.64 -18.36 -36.95
N ASP A 104 19.59 -17.98 -37.69
CA ASP A 104 18.88 -16.72 -37.49
C ASP A 104 17.78 -16.81 -36.42
N MET A 105 17.53 -18.01 -35.87
CA MET A 105 16.53 -18.18 -34.82
C MET A 105 17.01 -17.56 -33.52
N THR A 106 16.21 -16.65 -32.98
CA THR A 106 16.41 -16.08 -31.65
C THR A 106 15.35 -16.60 -30.71
N GLN A 107 15.78 -17.17 -29.59
CA GLN A 107 14.88 -17.60 -28.52
C GLN A 107 14.76 -16.49 -27.48
N THR A 108 13.56 -15.96 -27.30
CA THR A 108 13.26 -14.99 -26.25
C THR A 108 12.61 -15.68 -25.05
N THR A 109 13.20 -15.51 -23.87
CA THR A 109 12.67 -16.04 -22.60
C THR A 109 12.47 -14.89 -21.60
N TYR A 110 11.31 -14.84 -20.97
CA TYR A 110 10.95 -13.85 -19.96
C TYR A 110 11.09 -14.45 -18.57
N TYR A 111 11.65 -13.66 -17.66
CA TYR A 111 11.95 -14.04 -16.29
C TYR A 111 11.32 -13.09 -15.30
N PHE A 112 10.94 -13.61 -14.14
CA PHE A 112 10.55 -12.83 -12.97
C PHE A 112 11.28 -13.39 -11.75
N GLU A 113 11.97 -12.53 -11.00
CA GLU A 113 12.80 -12.90 -9.84
C GLU A 113 13.75 -14.08 -10.14
N THR A 114 14.34 -14.10 -11.35
CA THR A 114 15.22 -15.15 -11.91
C THR A 114 14.55 -16.43 -12.42
N VAL A 115 13.24 -16.60 -12.23
CA VAL A 115 12.50 -17.77 -12.73
C VAL A 115 11.92 -17.48 -14.12
N PRO A 116 12.23 -18.28 -15.15
CA PRO A 116 11.61 -18.11 -16.47
C PRO A 116 10.14 -18.50 -16.39
N PHE A 117 9.26 -17.62 -16.85
CA PHE A 117 7.80 -17.85 -16.81
C PHE A 117 7.14 -17.86 -18.18
N ALA A 118 7.85 -17.44 -19.24
CA ALA A 118 7.32 -17.47 -20.59
C ALA A 118 8.43 -17.55 -21.63
N ARG A 119 8.15 -18.18 -22.76
CA ARG A 119 8.99 -18.20 -23.95
C ARG A 119 8.22 -17.67 -25.15
N ARG A 120 8.85 -16.87 -26.01
CA ARG A 120 8.20 -16.37 -27.23
C ARG A 120 7.95 -17.52 -28.21
N SER A 121 6.74 -17.57 -28.74
CA SER A 121 6.30 -18.54 -29.75
C SER A 121 5.68 -17.80 -30.93
N ALA A 122 6.08 -18.15 -32.15
CA ALA A 122 5.48 -17.59 -33.36
C ALA A 122 4.04 -18.10 -33.59
N THR A 123 3.71 -19.27 -33.05
CA THR A 123 2.36 -19.86 -33.18
C THR A 123 1.43 -19.37 -32.07
N TYR A 124 1.91 -19.41 -30.82
CA TYR A 124 1.07 -19.22 -29.64
C TYR A 124 1.31 -17.90 -28.91
N LEU A 125 2.08 -16.97 -29.49
CA LEU A 125 2.63 -15.75 -28.88
C LEU A 125 3.61 -16.03 -27.73
N LEU A 126 3.15 -16.75 -26.70
CA LEU A 126 3.94 -17.20 -25.55
C LEU A 126 3.61 -18.66 -25.23
N GLU A 127 4.64 -19.41 -24.85
CA GLU A 127 4.54 -20.79 -24.36
C GLU A 127 5.10 -20.90 -22.93
N PRO A 128 4.72 -21.95 -22.18
CA PRO A 128 5.34 -22.28 -20.90
C PRO A 128 6.87 -22.39 -21.00
N SER A 129 7.57 -21.94 -19.96
CA SER A 129 9.00 -22.24 -19.80
C SER A 129 9.22 -23.69 -19.38
N ASN A 130 8.23 -24.29 -18.70
CA ASN A 130 8.28 -25.59 -18.02
C ASN A 130 9.38 -25.67 -16.95
N TYR A 131 9.78 -24.53 -16.40
CA TYR A 131 10.79 -24.47 -15.36
C TYR A 131 10.19 -24.78 -13.97
N PRO A 132 10.89 -25.51 -13.10
CA PRO A 132 10.44 -25.74 -11.72
C PRO A 132 10.21 -24.41 -10.98
N GLY A 133 8.98 -24.15 -10.54
CA GLY A 133 8.59 -22.88 -9.89
C GLY A 133 7.88 -21.88 -10.80
N GLU A 134 7.68 -22.20 -12.09
CA GLU A 134 6.88 -21.38 -13.01
C GLU A 134 5.45 -21.15 -12.47
N SER A 135 4.80 -22.18 -11.93
CA SER A 135 3.43 -22.08 -11.40
C SER A 135 3.32 -21.09 -10.23
N GLU A 136 4.31 -21.09 -9.32
CA GLU A 136 4.36 -20.14 -8.20
C GLU A 136 4.59 -18.71 -8.71
N THR A 137 5.47 -18.57 -9.70
CA THR A 137 5.74 -17.29 -10.38
C THR A 137 4.49 -16.74 -11.05
N LEU A 138 3.73 -17.58 -11.78
CA LEU A 138 2.46 -17.17 -12.38
C LEU A 138 1.40 -16.83 -11.33
N ALA A 139 1.38 -17.51 -10.19
CA ALA A 139 0.47 -17.17 -9.09
C ALA A 139 0.79 -15.80 -8.47
N LEU A 140 2.07 -15.43 -8.36
CA LEU A 140 2.50 -14.10 -7.91
C LEU A 140 2.13 -13.03 -8.94
N LEU A 141 2.52 -13.22 -10.20
CA LEU A 141 2.19 -12.31 -11.30
C LEU A 141 0.69 -12.13 -11.48
N GLY A 142 -0.09 -13.20 -11.33
CA GLY A 142 -1.54 -13.15 -11.38
C GLY A 142 -2.16 -12.25 -10.32
N LYS A 143 -1.56 -12.14 -9.13
CA LYS A 143 -2.01 -11.19 -8.09
C LYS A 143 -1.69 -9.74 -8.46
N GLU A 144 -0.52 -9.50 -9.04
CA GLU A 144 -0.11 -8.16 -9.52
C GLU A 144 -1.06 -7.67 -10.63
N ILE A 145 -1.37 -8.55 -11.58
CA ILE A 145 -2.23 -8.27 -12.74
C ILE A 145 -3.68 -8.07 -12.30
N ALA A 146 -4.21 -8.94 -11.43
CA ALA A 146 -5.61 -8.84 -10.98
C ALA A 146 -5.92 -7.48 -10.33
N LEU A 147 -4.98 -6.96 -9.53
CA LEU A 147 -5.13 -5.62 -8.94
C LEU A 147 -5.21 -4.53 -10.00
N LEU A 148 -4.40 -4.59 -11.05
CA LEU A 148 -4.42 -3.59 -12.12
C LEU A 148 -5.66 -3.71 -13.00
N ASP A 149 -6.06 -4.94 -13.33
CA ASP A 149 -7.27 -5.23 -14.11
C ASP A 149 -8.51 -4.65 -13.42
N GLU A 150 -8.61 -4.80 -12.10
CA GLU A 150 -9.75 -4.34 -11.33
C GLU A 150 -9.74 -2.82 -11.07
N HIS A 151 -8.55 -2.24 -10.83
CA HIS A 151 -8.44 -0.90 -10.26
C HIS A 151 -7.78 0.18 -11.13
N SER A 152 -7.14 -0.18 -12.25
CA SER A 152 -6.39 0.80 -13.06
C SER A 152 -7.00 0.99 -14.45
N GLU A 153 -7.68 2.12 -14.67
CA GLU A 153 -8.18 2.53 -15.98
C GLU A 153 -7.04 2.68 -17.01
N ALA A 154 -5.92 3.27 -16.58
CA ALA A 154 -4.76 3.49 -17.45
C ALA A 154 -4.16 2.16 -17.93
N TRP A 155 -4.06 1.17 -17.03
CA TRP A 155 -3.64 -0.19 -17.36
C TRP A 155 -4.60 -0.85 -18.33
N ASN A 156 -5.90 -0.83 -18.04
CA ASN A 156 -6.92 -1.46 -18.88
C ASN A 156 -6.88 -0.87 -20.30
N ARG A 157 -6.85 0.45 -20.44
CA ARG A 157 -6.75 1.09 -21.76
C ARG A 157 -5.47 0.70 -22.51
N HIS A 158 -4.32 0.77 -21.83
CA HIS A 158 -3.03 0.39 -22.42
C HIS A 158 -3.01 -1.06 -22.88
N MET A 159 -3.45 -1.99 -22.03
CA MET A 159 -3.49 -3.41 -22.36
C MET A 159 -4.52 -3.72 -23.44
N GLY A 160 -5.67 -3.04 -23.42
CA GLY A 160 -6.66 -3.11 -24.50
C GLY A 160 -6.06 -2.83 -25.88
N GLU A 161 -5.35 -1.71 -26.01
CA GLU A 161 -4.66 -1.33 -27.24
C GLU A 161 -3.51 -2.29 -27.59
N ARG A 162 -2.70 -2.68 -26.59
CA ARG A 162 -1.55 -3.56 -26.82
C ARG A 162 -1.95 -4.96 -27.27
N LEU A 163 -3.00 -5.53 -26.68
CA LEU A 163 -3.53 -6.85 -27.05
C LEU A 163 -4.07 -6.86 -28.49
N ALA A 164 -4.74 -5.78 -28.93
CA ALA A 164 -5.16 -5.63 -30.32
C ALA A 164 -3.97 -5.58 -31.30
N SER A 165 -2.90 -4.84 -30.94
CA SER A 165 -1.66 -4.80 -31.72
C SER A 165 -1.03 -6.20 -31.84
N LEU A 166 -0.92 -6.93 -30.73
CA LEU A 166 -0.35 -8.28 -30.72
C LEU A 166 -1.18 -9.27 -31.55
N ALA A 167 -2.52 -9.15 -31.51
CA ALA A 167 -3.40 -9.97 -32.34
C ALA A 167 -3.18 -9.69 -33.84
N ALA A 168 -3.01 -8.43 -34.23
CA ALA A 168 -2.72 -8.03 -35.61
C ALA A 168 -1.33 -8.53 -36.07
N GLU A 169 -0.30 -8.35 -35.24
CA GLU A 169 1.06 -8.84 -35.49
C GLU A 169 1.07 -10.37 -35.71
N LEU A 170 0.39 -11.11 -34.82
CA LEU A 170 0.30 -12.57 -34.89
C LEU A 170 -0.52 -13.05 -36.10
N SER A 171 -1.58 -12.33 -36.47
CA SER A 171 -2.41 -12.67 -37.64
C SER A 171 -1.66 -12.60 -38.97
N CYS A 172 -0.59 -11.80 -39.04
CA CYS A 172 0.28 -11.72 -40.21
C CYS A 172 1.29 -12.88 -40.31
N GLN A 173 1.44 -13.70 -39.27
CA GLN A 173 2.42 -14.79 -39.24
C GLN A 173 1.85 -16.09 -39.81
N VAL A 174 2.65 -16.75 -40.64
CA VAL A 174 2.30 -18.06 -41.20
C VAL A 174 2.33 -19.12 -40.10
N GLY A 175 1.22 -19.84 -39.92
CA GLY A 175 1.10 -20.87 -38.90
C GLY A 175 0.76 -20.35 -37.50
N ALA A 176 0.27 -19.11 -37.39
CA ALA A 176 -0.27 -18.57 -36.14
C ALA A 176 -1.51 -19.34 -35.66
N GLY A 177 -1.57 -19.59 -34.35
CA GLY A 177 -2.70 -20.28 -33.71
C GLY A 177 -3.93 -19.38 -33.68
N ARG A 178 -5.00 -19.77 -34.39
CA ARG A 178 -6.24 -18.99 -34.46
C ARG A 178 -6.85 -18.73 -33.08
N ARG A 179 -6.77 -19.73 -32.19
CA ARG A 179 -7.28 -19.63 -30.82
C ARG A 179 -6.65 -18.47 -30.07
N VAL A 180 -5.32 -18.30 -30.16
CA VAL A 180 -4.61 -17.21 -29.46
C VAL A 180 -5.01 -15.85 -30.00
N ILE A 181 -5.16 -15.71 -31.32
CA ILE A 181 -5.63 -14.47 -31.94
C ILE A 181 -7.03 -14.10 -31.41
N ASP A 182 -7.95 -15.06 -31.39
CA ASP A 182 -9.31 -14.83 -30.90
C ASP A 182 -9.32 -14.46 -29.40
N LEU A 183 -8.47 -15.09 -28.58
CA LEU A 183 -8.29 -14.75 -27.17
C LEU A 183 -7.78 -13.33 -26.97
N LEU A 184 -6.73 -12.92 -27.70
CA LEU A 184 -6.16 -11.57 -27.62
C LEU A 184 -7.20 -10.50 -28.00
N MET A 185 -7.98 -10.74 -29.05
CA MET A 185 -9.06 -9.82 -29.45
C MET A 185 -10.18 -9.74 -28.41
N ARG A 186 -10.55 -10.88 -27.80
CA ARG A 186 -11.55 -10.91 -26.73
C ARG A 186 -11.07 -10.11 -25.53
N TRP A 187 -9.88 -10.42 -25.00
CA TRP A 187 -9.29 -9.71 -23.86
C TRP A 187 -9.12 -8.21 -24.16
N SER A 188 -8.65 -7.85 -25.35
CA SER A 188 -8.58 -6.45 -25.79
C SER A 188 -9.94 -5.74 -25.67
N SER A 189 -10.99 -6.36 -26.20
CA SER A 189 -12.34 -5.79 -26.12
C SER A 189 -12.83 -5.68 -24.68
N ASP A 190 -12.54 -6.66 -23.82
CA ASP A 190 -12.95 -6.64 -22.42
C ASP A 190 -12.29 -5.47 -21.67
N HIS A 191 -10.98 -5.28 -21.84
CA HIS A 191 -10.23 -4.18 -21.24
C HIS A 191 -10.65 -2.80 -21.77
N LEU A 192 -10.92 -2.66 -23.07
CA LEU A 192 -11.39 -1.39 -23.65
C LEU A 192 -12.82 -1.02 -23.22
N ARG A 193 -13.60 -1.99 -22.73
CA ARG A 193 -14.94 -1.75 -22.16
C ARG A 193 -14.92 -1.43 -20.67
N TYR A 194 -13.77 -1.52 -20.01
CA TYR A 194 -13.64 -1.16 -18.60
C TYR A 194 -14.08 0.29 -18.38
N GLN A 195 -14.99 0.49 -17.43
CA GLN A 195 -15.40 1.82 -16.97
C GLN A 195 -15.19 1.89 -15.46
N PRO A 196 -14.37 2.84 -14.96
CA PRO A 196 -14.17 2.98 -13.53
C PRO A 196 -15.47 3.45 -12.86
N SER A 197 -15.76 2.89 -11.70
CA SER A 197 -16.82 3.40 -10.82
C SER A 197 -16.48 4.81 -10.32
N LEU A 198 -17.52 5.65 -10.15
CA LEU A 198 -17.39 6.99 -9.54
C LEU A 198 -16.93 6.91 -8.07
N GLU A 199 -17.29 5.83 -7.39
CA GLU A 199 -16.79 5.44 -6.07
C GLU A 199 -15.86 4.26 -6.25
N HIS A 200 -14.57 4.50 -6.09
CA HIS A 200 -13.54 3.48 -6.28
C HIS A 200 -12.92 3.15 -4.93
N GLU A 201 -13.16 1.92 -4.45
CA GLU A 201 -12.61 1.41 -3.20
C GLU A 201 -11.55 0.35 -3.46
N LEU A 202 -10.35 0.54 -2.90
CA LEU A 202 -9.27 -0.43 -2.88
C LEU A 202 -9.15 -1.05 -1.49
N VAL A 203 -9.29 -2.37 -1.37
CA VAL A 203 -9.14 -3.08 -0.10
C VAL A 203 -7.70 -3.56 0.07
N VAL A 204 -7.07 -3.14 1.18
CA VAL A 204 -5.68 -3.45 1.50
C VAL A 204 -5.62 -4.22 2.81
N GLU A 205 -5.32 -5.51 2.72
CA GLU A 205 -5.05 -6.33 3.90
C GLU A 205 -3.56 -6.28 4.22
N ASP A 206 -3.20 -6.02 5.48
CA ASP A 206 -1.82 -6.05 5.93
C ASP A 206 -1.28 -7.48 5.91
N ARG A 207 -0.23 -7.70 5.11
CA ARG A 207 0.37 -9.00 4.78
C ARG A 207 1.87 -8.81 4.65
N GLU A 208 2.64 -9.83 4.99
CA GLU A 208 4.12 -9.80 4.90
C GLU A 208 4.63 -9.47 3.49
N ARG A 209 3.99 -10.02 2.46
CA ARG A 209 4.34 -9.77 1.06
C ARG A 209 3.17 -9.17 0.31
N GLN A 210 3.25 -7.87 0.10
CA GLN A 210 2.30 -7.11 -0.69
C GLN A 210 2.67 -7.14 -2.18
N PRO A 211 1.67 -7.13 -3.08
CA PRO A 211 1.90 -6.87 -4.49
C PRO A 211 2.61 -5.52 -4.70
N GLN A 212 3.55 -5.46 -5.62
CA GLN A 212 4.25 -4.24 -5.97
C GLN A 212 3.30 -3.21 -6.62
N THR A 213 2.33 -3.66 -7.41
CA THR A 213 1.34 -2.81 -8.09
C THR A 213 0.45 -2.04 -7.11
N LEU A 214 0.28 -2.53 -5.88
CA LEU A 214 -0.46 -1.83 -4.83
C LEU A 214 0.10 -0.41 -4.57
N SER A 215 1.42 -0.24 -4.63
CA SER A 215 2.03 1.08 -4.39
C SER A 215 1.69 2.08 -5.50
N LEU A 216 1.57 1.59 -6.75
CA LEU A 216 1.18 2.40 -7.90
C LEU A 216 -0.29 2.83 -7.78
N LEU A 217 -1.17 1.88 -7.43
CA LEU A 217 -2.59 2.14 -7.23
C LEU A 217 -2.83 3.14 -6.08
N LEU A 218 -2.13 2.98 -4.96
CA LEU A 218 -2.24 3.91 -3.83
C LEU A 218 -1.68 5.30 -4.16
N ASN A 219 -0.66 5.39 -5.01
CA ASN A 219 -0.19 6.67 -5.53
C ASN A 219 -1.25 7.35 -6.40
N ASP A 220 -1.87 6.61 -7.32
CA ASP A 220 -2.89 7.17 -8.23
C ASP A 220 -4.16 7.57 -7.47
N LEU A 221 -4.58 6.74 -6.50
CA LEU A 221 -5.81 6.92 -5.74
C LEU A 221 -5.67 7.96 -4.64
N LEU A 222 -4.59 7.91 -3.87
CA LEU A 222 -4.40 8.71 -2.65
C LEU A 222 -3.22 9.69 -2.73
N GLY A 223 -2.35 9.62 -3.75
CA GLY A 223 -1.13 10.43 -3.81
C GLY A 223 0.01 9.90 -2.93
N MET A 224 -0.06 8.64 -2.51
CA MET A 224 0.97 7.99 -1.70
C MET A 224 2.20 7.63 -2.53
N GLN A 225 3.17 8.54 -2.60
CA GLN A 225 4.45 8.30 -3.28
C GLN A 225 5.35 7.37 -2.46
N THR A 226 5.15 6.07 -2.60
CA THR A 226 5.98 5.05 -1.94
C THR A 226 6.52 4.04 -2.93
N ARG A 227 7.76 3.57 -2.69
CA ARG A 227 8.43 2.53 -3.51
C ARG A 227 8.08 1.11 -3.06
N SER A 228 7.36 0.97 -1.95
CA SER A 228 6.89 -0.28 -1.34
C SER A 228 5.51 -0.07 -0.74
N ALA A 229 4.75 -1.14 -0.53
CA ALA A 229 3.44 -1.02 0.12
C ALA A 229 3.59 -0.29 1.47
N PRO A 230 2.70 0.67 1.78
CA PRO A 230 2.86 1.48 2.98
C PRO A 230 2.60 0.66 4.23
N LEU A 231 3.47 0.83 5.23
CA LEU A 231 3.19 0.37 6.59
C LEU A 231 2.03 1.22 7.11
N ALA A 232 0.84 0.65 7.14
CA ALA A 232 -0.39 1.36 7.46
C ALA A 232 -0.71 1.36 8.96
N PHE A 233 -0.29 0.29 9.63
CA PHE A 233 -0.64 -0.04 11.01
C PHE A 233 0.55 0.13 11.96
N SER A 234 0.28 0.50 13.21
CA SER A 234 1.28 0.55 14.28
C SER A 234 1.88 -0.82 14.59
N ASP A 235 2.96 -0.87 15.37
CA ASP A 235 3.63 -2.12 15.72
C ASP A 235 2.76 -2.99 16.62
N ARG A 236 2.01 -2.35 17.52
CA ARG A 236 1.09 -2.98 18.47
C ARG A 236 -0.24 -2.23 18.50
N LEU A 237 -1.29 -2.90 18.95
CA LEU A 237 -2.59 -2.31 19.22
C LEU A 237 -2.71 -1.95 20.69
N LEU A 238 -2.90 -0.67 21.02
CA LEU A 238 -3.16 -0.24 22.40
C LEU A 238 -4.64 -0.36 22.74
N LEU A 239 -4.94 -1.13 23.78
CA LEU A 239 -6.25 -1.31 24.39
C LEU A 239 -6.29 -0.65 25.76
N LEU A 240 -7.36 0.08 26.03
CA LEU A 240 -7.62 0.80 27.26
C LEU A 240 -8.74 0.12 28.03
N GLU A 241 -8.44 -0.31 29.25
CA GLU A 241 -9.34 -1.06 30.13
C GLU A 241 -9.67 -0.26 31.39
N ASN A 242 -10.79 -0.58 32.04
CA ASN A 242 -11.21 0.04 33.31
C ASN A 242 -11.21 1.58 33.28
N CYS A 243 -11.59 2.17 32.15
CA CYS A 243 -11.69 3.61 32.01
C CYS A 243 -12.91 4.12 32.80
N ALA A 244 -12.66 4.94 33.83
CA ALA A 244 -13.73 5.52 34.67
C ALA A 244 -14.69 6.40 33.86
N GLN A 245 -14.17 7.05 32.80
CA GLN A 245 -14.91 7.79 31.80
C GLN A 245 -14.38 7.44 30.41
N PRO A 246 -15.15 7.64 29.32
CA PRO A 246 -14.66 7.44 27.96
C PRO A 246 -13.33 8.19 27.74
N PRO A 247 -12.28 7.54 27.21
CA PRO A 247 -10.93 8.09 27.26
C PRO A 247 -10.68 9.20 26.25
N PHE A 248 -11.39 9.23 25.12
CA PHE A 248 -11.22 10.27 24.11
C PHE A 248 -12.09 11.48 24.45
N ALA A 249 -11.59 12.69 24.22
CA ALA A 249 -12.38 13.91 24.42
C ALA A 249 -13.53 14.04 23.41
N GLU A 250 -13.39 13.42 22.24
CA GLU A 250 -14.42 13.40 21.19
C GLU A 250 -15.33 12.18 21.29
N GLU A 251 -16.64 12.41 21.38
CA GLU A 251 -17.65 11.34 21.45
C GLU A 251 -17.61 10.40 20.23
N ALA A 252 -17.34 10.93 19.03
CA ALA A 252 -17.23 10.14 17.81
C ALA A 252 -16.13 9.07 17.91
N PHE A 253 -14.96 9.43 18.46
CA PHE A 253 -13.87 8.49 18.69
C PHE A 253 -14.23 7.48 19.77
N ASN A 254 -14.85 7.90 20.89
CA ASN A 254 -15.32 6.96 21.91
C ASN A 254 -16.26 5.90 21.32
N LYS A 255 -17.15 6.29 20.40
CA LYS A 255 -18.06 5.36 19.74
C LYS A 255 -17.34 4.41 18.76
N ARG A 256 -16.43 4.94 17.94
CA ARG A 256 -15.74 4.16 16.89
C ARG A 256 -14.62 3.28 17.41
N CYS A 257 -14.02 3.67 18.53
CA CYS A 257 -12.92 2.96 19.16
C CYS A 257 -13.36 2.00 20.27
N ALA A 258 -14.66 1.91 20.57
CA ALA A 258 -15.18 0.99 21.57
C ALA A 258 -15.06 -0.47 21.11
N LEU A 259 -14.58 -1.34 22.00
CA LEU A 259 -14.37 -2.77 21.76
C LEU A 259 -14.71 -3.56 23.03
N GLN A 260 -15.91 -4.16 23.09
CA GLN A 260 -16.34 -5.07 24.17
C GLN A 260 -16.04 -4.54 25.60
N GLY A 261 -16.43 -3.30 25.91
CA GLY A 261 -16.18 -2.69 27.23
C GLY A 261 -14.78 -2.09 27.42
N ARG A 262 -13.97 -2.07 26.37
CA ARG A 262 -12.64 -1.46 26.28
C ARG A 262 -12.62 -0.41 25.18
N TYR A 263 -11.52 0.33 25.06
CA TYR A 263 -11.30 1.25 23.95
C TYR A 263 -9.97 0.96 23.26
N ALA A 264 -9.95 0.97 21.93
CA ALA A 264 -8.73 0.79 21.15
C ALA A 264 -8.23 2.15 20.64
N VAL A 265 -6.94 2.44 20.79
CA VAL A 265 -6.37 3.63 20.14
C VAL A 265 -6.26 3.38 18.63
N PRO A 266 -6.58 4.37 17.76
CA PRO A 266 -6.40 4.22 16.32
C PRO A 266 -4.96 3.80 15.98
N PRO A 267 -4.76 2.59 15.40
CA PRO A 267 -3.44 2.01 15.28
C PRO A 267 -2.75 2.46 13.99
N LEU A 268 -2.62 3.78 13.81
CA LEU A 268 -2.01 4.36 12.62
C LEU A 268 -0.48 4.30 12.72
N HIS A 269 0.16 3.86 11.65
CA HIS A 269 1.62 3.85 11.57
C HIS A 269 2.19 5.29 11.47
N PRO A 270 3.37 5.57 12.06
CA PRO A 270 4.04 6.87 11.96
C PRO A 270 4.15 7.44 10.54
N TRP A 271 4.37 6.56 9.55
CA TRP A 271 4.47 6.96 8.15
C TRP A 271 3.13 7.50 7.62
N ILE A 272 2.01 6.80 7.83
CA ILE A 272 0.68 7.26 7.39
C ILE A 272 0.30 8.56 8.08
N SER A 273 0.53 8.67 9.40
CA SER A 273 0.24 9.90 10.14
C SER A 273 1.02 11.08 9.56
N SER A 274 2.31 10.90 9.23
CA SER A 274 3.11 11.95 8.60
C SER A 274 2.64 12.31 7.19
N PHE A 275 2.23 11.31 6.40
CA PHE A 275 1.67 11.50 5.07
C PHE A 275 0.39 12.36 5.13
N LEU A 276 -0.55 12.01 6.02
CA LEU A 276 -1.81 12.76 6.18
C LEU A 276 -1.57 14.20 6.64
N MET A 277 -0.63 14.43 7.58
CA MET A 277 -0.27 15.78 8.02
C MET A 277 0.30 16.64 6.89
N ARG A 278 1.08 16.05 5.97
CA ARG A 278 1.62 16.78 4.81
C ARG A 278 0.52 17.12 3.80
N GLN A 279 -0.36 16.17 3.52
CA GLN A 279 -1.49 16.36 2.60
C GLN A 279 -2.41 17.50 3.05
N GLU A 280 -2.53 17.66 4.36
CA GLU A 280 -3.28 18.73 5.01
C GLU A 280 -2.75 20.16 4.76
N THR A 281 -1.59 20.31 4.12
CA THR A 281 -1.05 21.60 3.65
C THR A 281 -1.43 21.94 2.20
N GLU A 282 -1.84 20.93 1.42
CA GLU A 282 -2.31 21.06 0.03
C GLU A 282 -3.80 21.46 0.01
N ASP A 283 -4.32 21.89 -1.13
CA ASP A 283 -5.72 22.34 -1.30
C ASP A 283 -6.71 21.39 -0.59
N GLU A 284 -7.40 21.92 0.43
CA GLU A 284 -8.15 21.14 1.43
C GLU A 284 -9.16 20.18 0.81
N LEU A 285 -9.66 20.49 -0.39
CA LEU A 285 -10.68 19.72 -1.07
C LEU A 285 -10.15 18.46 -1.76
N SER A 286 -8.85 18.41 -2.11
CA SER A 286 -8.24 17.31 -2.88
C SER A 286 -7.16 16.52 -2.14
N ALA A 287 -6.88 16.90 -0.89
CA ALA A 287 -5.97 16.20 0.01
C ALA A 287 -6.53 14.84 0.45
N ALA A 288 -5.66 13.84 0.59
CA ALA A 288 -6.02 12.58 1.22
C ALA A 288 -6.27 12.77 2.73
N ARG A 289 -7.32 12.15 3.26
CA ARG A 289 -7.75 12.29 4.67
C ARG A 289 -8.16 10.95 5.25
N LEU A 290 -7.94 10.77 6.55
CA LEU A 290 -8.59 9.72 7.33
C LEU A 290 -10.09 9.99 7.41
N ALA A 291 -10.91 8.96 7.21
CA ALA A 291 -12.35 8.99 7.50
C ALA A 291 -12.58 8.44 8.92
N PRO A 292 -12.72 9.28 9.98
CA PRO A 292 -12.78 8.79 11.36
C PRO A 292 -13.95 7.84 11.60
N GLU A 293 -15.03 7.99 10.85
CA GLU A 293 -16.20 7.12 10.90
C GLU A 293 -15.97 5.69 10.39
N SER A 294 -14.88 5.47 9.65
CA SER A 294 -14.51 4.16 9.10
C SER A 294 -13.71 3.29 10.07
N LEU A 295 -13.24 3.85 11.19
CA LEU A 295 -12.54 3.10 12.22
C LEU A 295 -13.45 1.99 12.76
N SER A 296 -12.98 0.75 12.66
CA SER A 296 -13.70 -0.45 13.11
C SER A 296 -12.76 -1.41 13.83
N PHE A 297 -13.26 -2.01 14.90
CA PHE A 297 -12.53 -2.96 15.74
C PHE A 297 -13.44 -4.15 16.07
N GLU A 298 -12.96 -5.36 15.79
CA GLU A 298 -13.70 -6.60 16.00
C GLU A 298 -12.84 -7.63 16.72
N THR A 299 -13.29 -8.09 17.88
CA THR A 299 -12.64 -9.20 18.60
C THR A 299 -12.89 -10.51 17.86
N ARG A 300 -11.85 -11.32 17.70
CA ARG A 300 -11.90 -12.65 17.11
C ARG A 300 -11.95 -13.72 18.20
N ALA A 301 -12.38 -14.93 17.82
CA ALA A 301 -12.49 -16.07 18.74
C ALA A 301 -11.14 -16.51 19.35
N ASP A 302 -10.03 -16.24 18.66
CA ASP A 302 -8.66 -16.50 19.12
C ASP A 302 -8.11 -15.42 20.08
N GLY A 303 -8.93 -14.43 20.46
CA GLY A 303 -8.53 -13.30 21.28
C GLY A 303 -7.80 -12.20 20.52
N GLY A 304 -7.55 -12.37 19.22
CA GLY A 304 -7.02 -11.31 18.36
C GLY A 304 -8.06 -10.23 18.07
N VAL A 305 -7.61 -9.11 17.50
CA VAL A 305 -8.46 -7.98 17.12
C VAL A 305 -8.25 -7.66 15.64
N ARG A 306 -9.32 -7.73 14.86
CA ARG A 306 -9.35 -7.19 13.49
C ARG A 306 -9.62 -5.70 13.56
N VAL A 307 -8.78 -4.93 12.89
CA VAL A 307 -8.91 -3.47 12.80
C VAL A 307 -8.98 -3.06 11.35
N SER A 308 -9.82 -2.07 11.04
CA SER A 308 -9.82 -1.42 9.75
C SER A 308 -10.05 0.08 9.84
N PHE A 309 -9.54 0.80 8.83
CA PHE A 309 -9.80 2.22 8.61
C PHE A 309 -9.69 2.56 7.12
N GLU A 310 -10.26 3.68 6.74
CA GLU A 310 -10.32 4.13 5.35
C GLU A 310 -9.68 5.51 5.19
N LEU A 311 -8.90 5.64 4.11
CA LEU A 311 -8.39 6.91 3.63
C LEU A 311 -9.14 7.30 2.36
N ARG A 312 -9.53 8.57 2.26
CA ARG A 312 -10.27 9.11 1.12
C ARG A 312 -9.54 10.28 0.50
N ARG A 313 -9.60 10.39 -0.81
CA ARG A 313 -9.15 11.54 -1.60
C ARG A 313 -10.21 11.89 -2.63
N ARG A 314 -10.52 13.18 -2.77
CA ARG A 314 -11.38 13.66 -3.86
C ARG A 314 -10.53 14.20 -4.99
N LYS A 315 -10.86 13.84 -6.22
CA LYS A 315 -10.18 14.31 -7.43
C LYS A 315 -11.22 14.86 -8.40
N GLN A 316 -10.98 16.04 -8.95
CA GLN A 316 -11.78 16.50 -10.09
C GLN A 316 -11.32 15.77 -11.35
N HIS A 317 -12.24 15.08 -12.01
CA HIS A 317 -12.00 14.39 -13.27
C HIS A 317 -13.12 14.74 -14.26
N GLN A 318 -12.78 15.41 -15.38
CA GLN A 318 -13.70 15.74 -16.48
C GLN A 318 -15.06 16.31 -16.01
N ALA A 319 -15.02 17.37 -15.19
CA ALA A 319 -16.18 18.05 -14.58
C ALA A 319 -16.98 17.26 -13.53
N ALA A 320 -16.64 15.99 -13.26
CA ALA A 320 -17.16 15.21 -12.14
C ALA A 320 -16.15 15.15 -10.98
N THR A 321 -16.64 15.01 -9.74
CA THR A 321 -15.78 14.74 -8.59
C THR A 321 -15.74 13.23 -8.37
N GLN A 322 -14.58 12.62 -8.59
CA GLN A 322 -14.33 11.23 -8.24
C GLN A 322 -13.85 11.15 -6.79
N VAL A 323 -14.32 10.14 -6.06
CA VAL A 323 -13.85 9.85 -4.70
C VAL A 323 -13.07 8.54 -4.75
N GLY A 324 -11.76 8.64 -4.55
CA GLY A 324 -10.90 7.48 -4.35
C GLY A 324 -10.84 7.13 -2.88
N ALA A 325 -11.00 5.86 -2.54
CA ALA A 325 -10.93 5.35 -1.18
C ALA A 325 -10.04 4.11 -1.09
N ALA A 326 -9.19 4.03 -0.07
CA ALA A 326 -8.50 2.77 0.25
C ALA A 326 -8.84 2.37 1.68
N ARG A 327 -9.35 1.16 1.87
CA ARG A 327 -9.66 0.57 3.17
C ARG A 327 -8.53 -0.38 3.57
N PHE A 328 -7.83 -0.01 4.62
CA PHE A 328 -6.77 -0.80 5.22
C PHE A 328 -7.35 -1.70 6.30
N SER A 329 -6.89 -2.94 6.38
CA SER A 329 -7.27 -3.87 7.44
C SER A 329 -6.08 -4.69 7.92
N ARG A 330 -6.03 -4.97 9.23
CA ARG A 330 -5.03 -5.84 9.85
C ARG A 330 -5.69 -6.65 10.95
N VAL A 331 -5.15 -7.84 11.22
CA VAL A 331 -5.45 -8.59 12.44
C VAL A 331 -4.23 -8.51 13.35
N TYR A 332 -4.44 -8.01 14.56
CA TYR A 332 -3.49 -8.13 15.65
C TYR A 332 -3.77 -9.40 16.44
N SER A 333 -2.75 -10.21 16.69
CA SER A 333 -2.82 -11.30 17.65
C SER A 333 -2.98 -10.77 19.08
N ALA A 334 -3.38 -11.65 20.01
CA ALA A 334 -3.48 -11.29 21.43
C ALA A 334 -2.14 -10.78 22.00
N GLU A 335 -1.01 -11.32 21.54
CA GLU A 335 0.34 -10.89 21.95
C GLU A 335 0.71 -9.51 21.41
N GLU A 336 0.16 -9.12 20.26
CA GLU A 336 0.37 -7.78 19.69
C GLU A 336 -0.51 -6.71 20.32
N CYS A 337 -1.45 -7.09 21.18
CA CYS A 337 -2.28 -6.17 21.94
C CYS A 337 -1.58 -5.78 23.25
N VAL A 338 -1.40 -4.48 23.47
CA VAL A 338 -0.89 -3.92 24.72
C VAL A 338 -2.07 -3.32 25.47
N THR A 339 -2.27 -3.75 26.71
CA THR A 339 -3.34 -3.21 27.56
C THR A 339 -2.78 -2.19 28.56
N LEU A 340 -3.48 -1.08 28.73
CA LEU A 340 -3.28 -0.13 29.82
C LEU A 340 -4.60 0.13 30.54
N HIS A 341 -4.53 0.37 31.84
CA HIS A 341 -5.69 0.87 32.58
C HIS A 341 -5.93 2.34 32.25
N GLY A 342 -7.19 2.78 32.18
CA GLY A 342 -7.53 4.17 31.87
C GLY A 342 -6.96 5.16 32.89
N GLU A 343 -6.63 4.66 34.08
CA GLU A 343 -5.92 5.41 35.10
C GLU A 343 -4.47 5.70 34.63
N GLU A 344 -3.76 4.73 34.08
CA GLU A 344 -2.39 4.87 33.58
C GLU A 344 -2.26 5.78 32.34
N LEU A 345 -3.38 6.20 31.75
CA LEU A 345 -3.42 7.04 30.56
C LEU A 345 -2.90 8.45 30.86
N PRO A 346 -2.01 9.01 30.01
CA PRO A 346 -1.62 10.40 30.10
C PRO A 346 -2.80 11.31 29.75
N TYR A 347 -2.82 12.48 30.38
CA TYR A 347 -3.71 13.56 29.98
C TYR A 347 -3.03 14.40 28.90
N ILE A 348 -3.60 14.47 27.70
CA ILE A 348 -2.97 15.11 26.54
C ILE A 348 -3.77 16.33 26.08
N VAL A 349 -3.11 17.48 26.03
CA VAL A 349 -3.70 18.78 25.67
C VAL A 349 -2.87 19.49 24.61
N LEU A 350 -3.56 20.10 23.65
CA LEU A 350 -2.99 20.86 22.54
C LEU A 350 -3.30 22.36 22.69
N TRP A 351 -2.29 23.21 22.51
CA TRP A 351 -2.44 24.67 22.54
C TRP A 351 -1.55 25.39 21.49
N PRO A 352 -2.04 26.43 20.79
CA PRO A 352 -3.44 26.76 20.67
C PRO A 352 -4.18 25.73 19.79
N CYS A 353 -5.43 25.41 20.12
CA CYS A 353 -6.28 24.58 19.29
C CYS A 353 -6.89 25.38 18.12
N VAL A 354 -6.04 26.07 17.37
CA VAL A 354 -6.41 26.86 16.19
C VAL A 354 -5.47 26.51 15.05
N ARG A 355 -5.97 25.73 14.10
CA ARG A 355 -5.20 25.35 12.92
C ARG A 355 -5.11 26.53 11.95
N MET A 356 -3.91 27.07 11.77
CA MET A 356 -3.64 28.15 10.83
C MET A 356 -2.98 27.62 9.55
N ALA A 357 -2.91 28.45 8.51
CA ALA A 357 -2.04 28.18 7.38
C ALA A 357 -0.58 28.08 7.82
N LYS A 358 0.21 27.26 7.14
CA LYS A 358 1.66 27.20 7.34
C LYS A 358 2.28 28.61 7.28
N GLY A 359 3.10 28.94 8.27
CA GLY A 359 3.76 30.23 8.40
C GLY A 359 2.96 31.35 9.07
N LEU A 360 1.64 31.19 9.28
CA LEU A 360 0.83 32.20 9.99
C LEU A 360 0.89 32.06 11.51
N TRP A 361 1.25 30.87 12.02
CA TRP A 361 1.47 30.63 13.43
C TRP A 361 2.88 30.06 13.64
N LYS A 362 3.51 30.41 14.77
CA LYS A 362 4.91 30.05 15.03
C LYS A 362 5.06 28.73 15.77
N ASN A 363 4.30 28.53 16.85
CA ASN A 363 4.48 27.41 17.77
C ASN A 363 3.14 26.86 18.25
N TYR A 364 2.94 25.57 18.03
CA TYR A 364 1.94 24.74 18.69
C TYR A 364 2.63 23.91 19.76
N TYR A 365 1.94 23.73 20.87
CA TYR A 365 2.42 23.07 22.06
C TYR A 365 1.52 21.90 22.39
N VAL A 366 2.13 20.77 22.71
CA VAL A 366 1.46 19.55 23.16
C VAL A 366 1.98 19.24 24.54
N TYR A 367 1.07 19.14 25.49
CA TYR A 367 1.33 18.84 26.88
C TYR A 367 0.75 17.47 27.19
N ALA A 368 1.59 16.57 27.71
CA ALA A 368 1.17 15.25 28.15
C ALA A 368 1.56 15.07 29.61
N HIS A 369 0.57 15.11 30.51
CA HIS A 369 0.80 14.84 31.93
C HIS A 369 0.81 13.34 32.16
N ARG A 370 1.63 12.89 33.11
CA ARG A 370 1.77 11.46 33.46
C ARG A 370 2.19 10.60 32.25
N PRO A 371 3.30 10.94 31.56
CA PRO A 371 3.80 10.20 30.41
C PRO A 371 4.48 8.87 30.78
N GLU A 372 4.38 8.39 32.02
CA GLU A 372 5.22 7.29 32.51
C GLU A 372 5.03 5.98 31.73
N GLN A 373 3.84 5.76 31.17
CA GLN A 373 3.52 4.56 30.39
C GLN A 373 3.57 4.79 28.87
N LEU A 374 3.45 6.05 28.43
CA LEU A 374 3.30 6.41 27.02
C LEU A 374 4.01 7.72 26.71
N ASP A 375 4.96 7.64 25.78
CA ASP A 375 5.61 8.81 25.20
C ASP A 375 4.73 9.44 24.12
N VAL A 376 4.61 10.76 24.16
CA VAL A 376 3.87 11.54 23.16
C VAL A 376 4.85 12.23 22.22
N TRP A 377 4.67 11.96 20.93
CA TRP A 377 5.54 12.45 19.87
C TRP A 377 4.76 13.34 18.90
N VAL A 378 5.40 14.41 18.45
CA VAL A 378 4.87 15.34 17.44
C VAL A 378 5.72 15.30 16.17
N LEU A 379 5.11 15.62 15.04
CA LEU A 379 5.84 15.79 13.79
C LEU A 379 6.46 17.19 13.76
N GLN A 380 7.78 17.26 13.60
CA GLN A 380 8.54 18.49 13.44
C GLN A 380 9.57 18.30 12.32
N ASP A 381 9.57 19.20 11.34
CA ASP A 381 10.54 19.16 10.22
C ASP A 381 10.66 17.78 9.54
N ASN A 382 9.52 17.12 9.32
CA ASN A 382 9.41 15.75 8.77
C ASN A 382 9.98 14.61 9.62
N ALA A 383 10.37 14.88 10.86
CA ALA A 383 10.79 13.89 11.84
C ALA A 383 9.81 13.82 13.01
N TRP A 384 9.59 12.62 13.53
CA TRP A 384 8.86 12.46 14.78
C TRP A 384 9.81 12.77 15.94
N VAL A 385 9.40 13.67 16.83
CA VAL A 385 10.20 14.11 17.99
C VAL A 385 9.38 13.94 19.26
N GLN A 386 10.00 13.36 20.29
CA GLN A 386 9.42 13.22 21.63
C GLN A 386 9.34 14.57 22.32
N GLY A 387 8.28 14.79 23.10
CA GLY A 387 8.22 15.95 24.01
C GLY A 387 9.35 15.92 25.05
N VAL A 388 9.81 17.10 25.45
CA VAL A 388 10.81 17.23 26.52
C VAL A 388 10.16 16.89 27.84
N GLU A 389 10.68 15.86 28.52
CA GLU A 389 10.22 15.47 29.84
C GLU A 389 10.63 16.50 30.89
N ARG A 390 9.69 16.83 31.77
CA ARG A 390 9.83 17.78 32.87
C ARG A 390 9.25 17.17 34.12
N TYR A 391 9.73 17.63 35.27
CA TYR A 391 9.22 17.21 36.56
C TYR A 391 9.17 18.36 37.56
N ALA A 392 8.25 18.27 38.50
CA ALA A 392 8.10 19.24 39.60
C ALA A 392 7.57 18.54 40.86
N LEU A 393 7.94 19.06 42.02
CA LEU A 393 7.31 18.64 43.27
C LEU A 393 5.87 19.17 43.32
N ALA A 394 4.92 18.31 43.67
CA ALA A 394 3.56 18.69 43.96
C ALA A 394 3.43 19.22 45.39
N PRO A 395 2.42 20.07 45.67
CA PRO A 395 2.16 20.59 47.03
C PRO A 395 1.91 19.51 48.09
N ASP A 396 1.53 18.30 47.68
CA ASP A 396 1.32 17.13 48.54
C ASP A 396 2.59 16.28 48.76
N GLY A 397 3.73 16.71 48.21
CA GLY A 397 5.01 16.02 48.31
C GLY A 397 5.27 14.95 47.23
N GLY A 398 4.34 14.74 46.29
CA GLY A 398 4.54 13.85 45.14
C GLY A 398 5.46 14.45 44.06
N VAL A 399 6.01 13.60 43.19
CA VAL A 399 6.69 14.06 41.96
C VAL A 399 5.67 14.04 40.82
N ARG A 400 5.51 15.19 40.16
CA ARG A 400 4.74 15.32 38.92
C ARG A 400 5.70 15.24 37.75
N THR A 401 5.29 14.54 36.70
CA THR A 401 6.02 14.48 35.43
C THR A 401 5.10 14.84 34.27
N TRP A 402 5.65 15.52 33.26
CA TRP A 402 4.95 15.84 32.03
C TRP A 402 5.90 15.97 30.85
N GLN A 403 5.39 15.82 29.63
CA GLN A 403 6.11 16.10 28.39
C GLN A 403 5.58 17.37 27.75
N THR A 404 6.49 18.25 27.30
CA THR A 404 6.17 19.41 26.45
C THR A 404 6.81 19.24 25.09
N ALA A 405 5.99 19.08 24.05
CA ALA A 405 6.44 19.06 22.67
C ALA A 405 6.04 20.36 21.96
N VAL A 406 6.91 20.89 21.10
CA VAL A 406 6.68 22.13 20.35
C VAL A 406 6.86 21.86 18.87
N THR A 407 5.92 22.32 18.03
CA THR A 407 6.01 22.19 16.58
C THR A 407 5.50 23.45 15.88
N SER A 408 6.06 23.78 14.71
CA SER A 408 5.66 24.95 13.93
C SER A 408 4.41 24.72 13.06
N GLU A 409 3.97 23.47 12.91
CA GLU A 409 2.78 23.09 12.15
C GLU A 409 1.72 22.53 13.09
N TYR A 410 0.44 22.68 12.73
CA TYR A 410 -0.63 22.18 13.58
C TYR A 410 -0.55 20.64 13.68
N PRO A 411 -0.46 20.05 14.88
CA PRO A 411 -0.23 18.63 15.03
C PRO A 411 -1.54 17.84 14.92
N SER A 412 -2.02 17.64 13.69
CA SER A 412 -3.26 16.89 13.39
C SER A 412 -3.20 15.43 13.83
N PHE A 413 -2.00 14.89 14.07
CA PHE A 413 -1.80 13.58 14.66
C PHE A 413 -0.70 13.64 15.72
N LEU A 414 -0.93 13.01 16.87
CA LEU A 414 0.09 12.76 17.89
C LEU A 414 0.37 11.26 17.94
N LEU A 415 1.64 10.86 17.92
CA LEU A 415 1.97 9.44 18.07
C LEU A 415 2.13 9.07 19.54
N LEU A 416 1.66 7.86 19.86
CA LEU A 416 1.89 7.23 21.15
C LEU A 416 2.91 6.12 20.99
N LYS A 417 3.96 6.15 21.79
CA LYS A 417 5.01 5.13 21.78
C LYS A 417 5.28 4.57 23.17
N ARG A 418 5.81 3.35 23.21
CA ARG A 418 6.43 2.77 24.40
C ARG A 418 7.80 2.23 24.03
N GLY A 419 8.84 3.01 24.37
CA GLY A 419 10.19 2.76 23.87
C GLY A 419 10.24 2.81 22.34
N ALA A 420 10.76 1.76 21.70
CA ALA A 420 10.87 1.71 20.25
C ALA A 420 9.52 1.49 19.53
N LEU A 421 8.52 0.92 20.21
CA LEU A 421 7.27 0.46 19.62
C LEU A 421 6.27 1.61 19.44
N SER A 422 5.68 1.69 18.25
CA SER A 422 4.50 2.50 17.97
C SER A 422 3.24 1.80 18.45
N LEU A 423 2.40 2.53 19.18
CA LEU A 423 1.14 2.06 19.76
C LEU A 423 -0.10 2.68 19.09
N GLY A 424 0.12 3.51 18.06
CA GLY A 424 -0.93 4.19 17.30
C GLY A 424 -0.78 5.70 17.32
N ALA A 425 -1.82 6.39 16.83
CA ALA A 425 -1.86 7.83 16.75
C ALA A 425 -3.21 8.37 17.22
N LEU A 426 -3.19 9.53 17.88
CA LEU A 426 -4.38 10.29 18.26
C LEU A 426 -4.65 11.35 17.20
N PRO A 427 -5.78 11.28 16.47
CA PRO A 427 -6.17 12.32 15.53
C PRO A 427 -6.68 13.55 16.29
N ALA A 428 -6.15 14.73 15.95
CA ALA A 428 -6.59 16.03 16.45
C ALA A 428 -7.29 16.79 15.32
N VAL A 429 -8.40 16.26 14.80
CA VAL A 429 -9.03 16.78 13.58
C VAL A 429 -9.63 18.16 13.85
N VAL A 430 -9.03 19.20 13.29
CA VAL A 430 -9.51 20.59 13.33
C VAL A 430 -9.47 21.19 11.92
N HIS A 431 -10.56 21.85 11.54
CA HIS A 431 -10.63 22.59 10.28
C HIS A 431 -9.68 23.79 10.29
N ARG A 432 -9.05 24.08 9.15
CA ARG A 432 -8.21 25.27 9.03
C ARG A 432 -9.06 26.52 9.25
N THR A 433 -8.57 27.38 10.12
CA THR A 433 -9.17 28.68 10.39
C THR A 433 -8.74 29.63 9.28
N GLN A 434 -9.72 30.19 8.58
CA GLN A 434 -9.48 31.29 7.66
C GLN A 434 -9.42 32.59 8.47
N LEU A 435 -8.27 33.27 8.42
CA LEU A 435 -8.17 34.62 8.96
C LEU A 435 -8.97 35.54 8.06
N LYS A 436 -10.09 36.06 8.58
CA LYS A 436 -10.76 37.20 7.97
C LYS A 436 -9.98 38.44 8.40
N HIS A 437 -9.70 39.33 7.44
CA HIS A 437 -9.22 40.67 7.78
C HIS A 437 -10.36 41.45 8.43
N GLU A 438 -10.48 41.30 9.74
CA GLU A 438 -11.38 42.12 10.54
C GLU A 438 -10.67 43.40 10.97
N SER A 439 -11.45 44.42 11.36
CA SER A 439 -10.92 45.68 11.85
C SER A 439 -9.96 45.45 13.03
N PRO A 440 -8.92 46.29 13.20
CA PRO A 440 -7.96 46.17 14.29
C PRO A 440 -8.67 46.02 15.64
N ALA A 441 -8.18 45.07 16.45
CA ALA A 441 -8.65 44.87 17.81
C ALA A 441 -7.68 45.53 18.80
N VAL A 442 -8.23 46.23 19.79
CA VAL A 442 -7.50 46.76 20.95
C VAL A 442 -7.97 45.98 22.17
N ILE A 443 -7.04 45.38 22.90
CA ILE A 443 -7.31 44.71 24.17
C ILE A 443 -6.83 45.62 25.30
N GLY A 444 -7.75 46.01 26.18
CA GLY A 444 -7.44 46.67 27.44
C GLY A 444 -7.48 45.65 28.57
N MET A 445 -6.37 45.54 29.32
CA MET A 445 -6.27 44.73 30.53
C MET A 445 -6.10 45.66 31.73
N ASP A 446 -7.00 45.56 32.69
CA ASP A 446 -6.88 46.24 33.97
C ASP A 446 -6.56 45.22 35.06
N PHE A 447 -5.39 45.34 35.68
CA PHE A 447 -4.94 44.51 36.78
C PHE A 447 -5.33 45.17 38.11
N GLY A 448 -6.62 45.16 38.41
CA GLY A 448 -7.14 45.65 39.68
C GLY A 448 -6.70 44.80 40.86
N SER A 449 -6.71 45.38 42.07
CA SER A 449 -6.31 44.73 43.32
C SER A 449 -7.22 43.57 43.77
N ILE A 450 -8.41 43.43 43.18
CA ILE A 450 -9.42 42.41 43.51
C ILE A 450 -9.73 41.50 42.31
N ALA A 451 -9.62 41.99 41.08
CA ALA A 451 -9.86 41.21 39.87
C ALA A 451 -9.13 41.81 38.66
N THR A 452 -8.79 40.96 37.69
CA THR A 452 -8.33 41.39 36.37
C THR A 452 -9.53 41.51 35.43
N THR A 453 -9.75 42.70 34.86
CA THR A 453 -10.81 42.93 33.87
C THR A 453 -10.19 43.06 32.49
N THR A 454 -10.72 42.33 31.51
CA THR A 454 -10.23 42.38 30.14
C THR A 454 -11.38 42.76 29.18
N MET A 455 -11.16 43.79 28.37
CA MET A 455 -12.10 44.23 27.34
C MET A 455 -11.42 44.22 25.97
N MET A 456 -12.13 43.73 24.95
CA MET A 456 -11.66 43.73 23.56
C MET A 456 -12.54 44.67 22.74
N ARG A 457 -11.96 45.74 22.19
CA ARG A 457 -12.63 46.58 21.19
C ARG A 457 -12.19 46.15 19.80
N GLN A 458 -13.12 45.83 18.91
CA GLN A 458 -12.85 45.48 17.52
C GLN A 458 -13.65 46.41 16.60
N GLY A 459 -12.97 47.36 15.95
CA GLY A 459 -13.66 48.48 15.30
C GLY A 459 -14.53 49.27 16.30
N GLU A 460 -15.84 49.37 16.03
CA GLU A 460 -16.81 50.03 16.93
C GLU A 460 -17.46 49.09 17.96
N ARG A 461 -17.18 47.78 17.91
CA ARG A 461 -17.74 46.81 18.85
C ARG A 461 -16.85 46.68 20.08
N VAL A 462 -17.43 46.82 21.26
CA VAL A 462 -16.80 46.42 22.53
C VAL A 462 -17.34 45.05 22.91
N LEU A 463 -16.44 44.08 23.02
CA LEU A 463 -16.72 42.70 23.37
C LEU A 463 -16.04 42.41 24.72
N PRO A 464 -16.69 41.68 25.63
CA PRO A 464 -15.99 41.14 26.78
C PRO A 464 -14.87 40.23 26.24
N ALA A 465 -13.65 40.34 26.80
CA ALA A 465 -12.56 39.44 26.42
C ALA A 465 -12.77 38.10 27.12
N ILE A 466 -13.83 37.41 26.72
CA ILE A 466 -14.06 36.01 27.04
C ILE A 466 -13.11 35.28 26.12
N TYR A 467 -12.12 34.59 26.69
CA TYR A 467 -11.33 33.62 25.93
C TYR A 467 -12.32 32.72 25.16
N PRO A 468 -12.18 32.57 23.84
CA PRO A 468 -12.98 31.57 23.15
C PRO A 468 -12.74 30.26 23.89
N GLN A 469 -13.81 29.54 24.23
CA GLN A 469 -13.83 28.31 25.06
C GLN A 469 -12.96 27.15 24.52
N ARG A 470 -12.03 27.40 23.58
CA ARG A 470 -11.33 26.42 22.75
C ARG A 470 -9.88 26.84 22.41
N LEU A 471 -9.20 27.63 23.24
CA LEU A 471 -7.75 27.85 23.02
C LEU A 471 -6.93 26.59 23.32
N HIS A 472 -7.37 25.74 24.23
CA HIS A 472 -6.78 24.43 24.47
C HIS A 472 -7.79 23.34 24.11
N ARG A 473 -7.29 22.16 23.73
CA ARG A 473 -8.12 20.98 23.43
C ARG A 473 -7.49 19.75 24.03
N ALA A 474 -8.24 19.04 24.87
CA ALA A 474 -7.90 17.70 25.30
C ALA A 474 -8.11 16.71 24.15
N LEU A 475 -7.23 15.73 24.02
CA LEU A 475 -7.40 14.58 23.13
C LEU A 475 -7.72 13.31 23.92
N LEU A 476 -7.04 13.15 25.05
CA LEU A 476 -7.36 12.17 26.07
C LEU A 476 -7.87 12.89 27.32
N ASN A 477 -8.86 12.32 28.00
CA ASN A 477 -9.49 12.95 29.14
C ASN A 477 -8.62 12.89 30.40
N PRO A 478 -8.68 13.93 31.26
CA PRO A 478 -7.87 13.98 32.48
C PRO A 478 -8.38 12.99 33.53
N ARG A 479 -7.52 12.61 34.49
CA ARG A 479 -8.04 12.12 35.77
C ARG A 479 -8.58 13.31 36.56
N ALA A 480 -9.49 13.02 37.50
CA ALA A 480 -10.03 14.03 38.39
C ALA A 480 -8.89 14.80 39.09
N GLY A 481 -8.83 16.10 38.83
CA GLY A 481 -7.83 17.00 39.42
C GLY A 481 -6.55 17.23 38.59
N ASP A 482 -6.34 16.58 37.45
CA ASP A 482 -5.19 16.89 36.57
C ASP A 482 -5.32 18.29 35.95
N GLU A 483 -6.56 18.73 35.71
CA GLU A 483 -6.87 20.01 35.05
C GLU A 483 -6.30 21.23 35.78
N LYS A 484 -6.12 21.13 37.10
CA LYS A 484 -5.64 22.23 37.94
C LYS A 484 -4.17 22.59 37.68
N TYR A 485 -3.41 21.71 37.02
CA TYR A 485 -1.99 21.90 36.75
C TYR A 485 -1.70 22.45 35.35
N LEU A 486 -2.70 22.44 34.45
CA LEU A 486 -2.55 22.95 33.08
C LEU A 486 -2.05 24.39 33.03
N CYS A 487 -2.62 25.28 33.84
CA CYS A 487 -2.26 26.70 33.80
C CYS A 487 -0.80 26.95 34.16
N ASP A 488 -0.25 26.19 35.10
CA ASP A 488 1.15 26.32 35.53
C ASP A 488 2.12 25.75 34.48
N GLU A 489 1.68 24.74 33.72
CA GLU A 489 2.51 24.02 32.76
C GLU A 489 2.47 24.63 31.34
N LEU A 490 1.44 25.43 31.02
CA LEU A 490 1.30 26.18 29.77
C LEU A 490 2.17 27.45 29.72
N LEU A 491 2.71 27.90 30.86
CA LEU A 491 3.54 29.09 30.96
C LEU A 491 5.04 28.69 30.90
N PRO A 492 5.85 29.35 30.06
CA PRO A 492 7.27 28.99 29.86
C PRO A 492 8.14 29.18 31.10
#